data_AF-N1VZ27-F1
#
_entry.id   AF-N1VZ27-F1
#
_cell.length_a   1.000
_cell.length_b   1.000
_cell.length_c   1.000
_cell.angle_alpha   90.00
_cell.angle_beta   90.00
_cell.angle_gamma   90.00
#
_symmetry.space_group_name_H-M   'P 1'
#
loop_
_entity.id
_entity.type
_entity.pdbx_description
1 polymer ?
#
loop_
_entity_poly.entity_id
_entity_poly.type
_entity_poly.pdbx_seq_one_letter_code
_entity_poly.pdbx_strand_id
1 'polypeptide(L)'
;MIKDNDGNKIWILFSSISGVLILWFGSYWVIELKFSNYEQKGQIGDMFGAINSLFSGLAFAGLIYAIYLQNKEIKLQKEELNKTREIAEAQEKALRSQAESQNLSVFQSSFTQMLEIHFRLMDSYSDDQETGSQRFNQRLIMACNEDPKYFEEYVLKKMDARMIRHLFHISNIIELILLEFPEDPKKQRIYISRLVGCLAYYLLFFILKAKDLGYYKDIKSNLEHIIPSMGDLEDFGRIY
;
A
#
# COMPACT_ATOMS: atom_id res chain seq x y z
N MET A 1 8.45 21.15 23.84
CA MET A 1 7.75 20.58 25.00
C MET A 1 7.37 21.71 25.93
N ILE A 2 6.11 22.14 25.89
CA ILE A 2 5.56 23.07 26.88
C ILE A 2 5.28 22.21 28.11
N LYS A 3 5.98 22.47 29.22
CA LYS A 3 5.73 21.79 30.49
C LYS A 3 4.41 22.36 31.01
N ASP A 4 3.32 21.59 30.89
CA ASP A 4 2.05 21.98 31.48
C ASP A 4 2.20 22.07 32.99
N ASN A 5 1.92 23.27 33.49
CA ASN A 5 2.16 23.67 34.86
C ASN A 5 0.93 23.35 35.74
N ASP A 6 0.43 22.13 35.63
CA ASP A 6 -0.80 21.70 36.32
C ASP A 6 -0.63 21.66 37.83
N GLY A 7 0.61 21.45 38.32
CA GLY A 7 0.94 21.59 39.73
C GLY A 7 0.62 22.99 40.28
N ASN A 8 0.95 24.06 39.53
CA ASN A 8 0.68 25.42 39.99
C ASN A 8 -0.82 25.74 40.04
N LYS A 9 -1.63 25.16 39.14
CA LYS A 9 -3.09 25.37 39.14
C LYS A 9 -3.74 24.79 40.39
N ILE A 10 -3.32 23.58 40.80
CA ILE A 10 -3.82 22.92 42.01
C ILE A 10 -3.43 23.71 43.27
N TRP A 11 -2.19 24.22 43.33
CA TRP A 11 -1.74 25.07 44.43
C TRP A 11 -2.49 26.40 44.52
N ILE A 12 -2.75 27.05 43.38
CA ILE A 12 -3.56 28.27 43.33
C ILE A 12 -4.97 27.97 43.85
N LEU A 13 -5.60 26.88 43.39
CA LEU A 13 -6.94 26.50 43.82
C LEU A 13 -7.00 26.25 45.33
N PHE A 14 -6.03 25.50 45.86
CA PHE A 14 -5.93 25.18 47.28
C PHE A 14 -5.69 26.44 48.13
N SER A 15 -4.80 27.33 47.69
CA SER A 15 -4.53 28.61 48.35
C SER A 15 -5.76 29.52 48.36
N SER A 16 -6.51 29.57 47.26
CA SER A 16 -7.76 30.35 47.19
C SER A 16 -8.83 29.82 48.13
N ILE A 17 -9.03 28.49 48.18
CA ILE A 17 -10.00 27.86 49.10
C ILE A 17 -9.62 28.12 50.56
N SER A 18 -8.35 27.94 50.92
CA SER A 18 -7.85 28.18 52.27
C SER A 18 -8.01 29.65 52.68
N GLY A 19 -7.71 30.59 51.78
CA GLY A 19 -7.92 32.02 52.01
C GLY A 19 -9.38 32.38 52.30
N VAL A 20 -10.32 31.79 51.55
CA VAL A 20 -11.76 31.99 51.78
C VAL A 20 -12.20 31.45 53.15
N LEU A 21 -11.71 30.25 53.54
CA LEU A 21 -12.03 29.67 54.85
C LEU A 21 -11.49 30.49 56.01
N ILE A 22 -10.25 30.99 55.90
CA ILE A 22 -9.64 31.86 56.92
C ILE A 22 -10.43 33.16 57.06
N LEU A 23 -10.81 33.79 55.96
CA LEU A 23 -11.64 35.00 55.97
C LEU A 23 -13.02 34.73 56.61
N TRP A 24 -13.63 33.59 56.31
CA TRP A 24 -14.92 33.22 56.86
C TRP A 24 -14.87 33.02 58.39
N PHE A 25 -13.93 32.20 58.89
CA PHE A 25 -13.74 32.00 60.34
C PHE A 25 -13.30 33.27 61.07
N GLY A 26 -12.41 34.05 60.45
CA GLY A 26 -11.95 35.32 61.00
C GLY A 26 -13.07 36.36 61.12
N SER A 27 -14.00 36.39 60.16
CA SER A 27 -15.15 37.31 60.19
C SER A 27 -16.08 37.04 61.38
N TYR A 28 -16.34 35.76 61.69
CA TYR A 28 -17.12 35.35 62.85
C TYR A 28 -16.47 35.81 64.16
N TRP A 29 -15.16 35.55 64.32
CA TRP A 29 -14.41 35.96 65.51
C TRP A 29 -14.38 37.48 65.73
N VAL A 30 -14.21 38.27 64.66
CA VAL A 30 -14.18 39.73 64.74
C VAL A 30 -15.55 40.31 65.12
N ILE A 31 -16.64 39.77 64.57
CA ILE A 31 -18.01 40.21 64.88
C ILE A 31 -18.34 39.92 66.35
N GLU A 32 -17.94 38.75 66.86
CA GLU A 32 -18.20 38.35 68.25
C GLU A 32 -17.45 39.22 69.27
N LEU A 33 -16.23 39.67 68.95
CA LEU A 33 -15.43 40.54 69.81
C LEU A 33 -15.85 42.01 69.80
N LYS A 34 -16.37 42.52 68.66
CA LYS A 34 -16.69 43.95 68.50
C LYS A 34 -18.14 44.33 68.78
N PHE A 35 -19.08 43.38 68.70
CA PHE A 35 -20.49 43.66 68.88
C PHE A 35 -21.06 42.76 69.99
N SER A 36 -21.61 43.36 71.05
CA SER A 36 -22.17 42.64 72.20
C SER A 36 -23.70 42.54 72.15
N ASN A 37 -24.37 43.36 71.33
CA ASN A 37 -25.82 43.34 71.15
C ASN A 37 -26.22 42.46 69.95
N TYR A 38 -27.13 41.49 70.18
CA TYR A 38 -27.65 40.59 69.15
C TYR A 38 -28.37 41.31 68.00
N GLU A 39 -29.00 42.45 68.25
CA GLU A 39 -29.72 43.22 67.21
C GLU A 39 -28.76 43.85 66.19
N GLN A 40 -27.62 44.38 66.66
CA GLN A 40 -26.57 44.92 65.78
C GLN A 40 -25.89 43.82 64.96
N LYS A 41 -25.69 42.63 65.55
CA LYS A 41 -25.19 41.45 64.82
C LYS A 41 -26.15 41.02 63.71
N GLY A 42 -27.46 41.05 63.97
CA GLY A 42 -28.51 40.77 63.00
C GLY A 42 -28.49 41.72 61.79
N GLN A 43 -28.46 43.03 62.03
CA GLN A 43 -28.42 44.03 60.95
C GLN A 43 -27.17 43.92 60.06
N ILE A 44 -26.00 43.60 60.64
CA ILE A 44 -24.78 43.32 59.88
C ILE A 44 -24.96 42.04 59.06
N GLY A 45 -25.54 40.99 59.65
CA GLY A 45 -25.89 39.75 58.96
C GLY A 45 -26.81 39.96 57.76
N ASP A 46 -27.81 40.84 57.86
CA ASP A 46 -28.74 41.17 56.77
C ASP A 46 -28.02 41.85 55.59
N MET A 47 -27.08 42.76 55.86
CA MET A 47 -26.25 43.39 54.83
C MET A 47 -25.34 42.37 54.14
N PHE A 48 -24.75 41.44 54.90
CA PHE A 48 -23.99 40.32 54.33
C PHE A 48 -24.89 39.39 53.51
N GLY A 49 -26.14 39.17 53.91
CA GLY A 49 -27.12 38.37 53.17
C GLY A 49 -27.41 38.94 51.77
N ALA A 50 -27.59 40.26 51.66
CA ALA A 50 -27.78 40.93 50.37
C ALA A 50 -26.55 40.80 49.46
N ILE A 51 -25.34 40.98 50.00
CA ILE A 51 -24.08 40.80 49.28
C ILE A 51 -23.89 39.34 48.86
N ASN A 52 -24.19 38.38 49.75
CA ASN A 52 -24.04 36.95 49.46
C ASN A 52 -25.02 36.48 48.38
N SER A 53 -26.22 37.05 48.34
CA SER A 53 -27.20 36.81 47.28
C SER A 53 -26.68 37.31 45.92
N LEU A 54 -26.05 38.48 45.87
CA LEU A 54 -25.41 39.01 44.66
C LEU A 54 -24.24 38.13 44.21
N PHE A 55 -23.34 37.75 45.12
CA PHE A 55 -22.22 36.85 44.81
C PHE A 55 -22.70 35.49 44.32
N SER A 56 -23.75 34.92 44.93
CA SER A 56 -24.35 33.66 44.50
C SER A 56 -24.93 33.76 43.09
N GLY A 57 -25.61 34.87 42.77
CA GLY A 57 -26.10 35.15 41.41
C GLY A 57 -24.99 35.28 40.38
N LEU A 58 -23.91 36.00 40.71
CA LEU A 58 -22.74 36.15 39.84
C LEU A 58 -21.97 34.84 39.66
N ALA A 59 -21.80 34.04 40.71
CA ALA A 59 -21.18 32.72 40.65
C ALA A 59 -22.01 31.77 39.76
N PHE A 60 -23.33 31.81 39.88
CA PHE A 60 -24.23 31.04 39.03
C PHE A 60 -24.14 31.48 37.56
N ALA A 61 -24.10 32.79 37.29
CA ALA A 61 -23.88 33.31 35.94
C ALA A 61 -22.51 32.87 35.37
N GLY A 62 -21.46 32.88 36.19
CA GLY A 62 -20.14 32.38 35.83
C GLY A 62 -20.15 30.89 35.49
N LEU A 63 -20.89 30.07 36.26
CA LEU A 63 -21.07 28.64 35.98
C LEU A 63 -21.80 28.42 34.65
N ILE A 64 -22.88 29.16 34.38
CA ILE A 64 -23.60 29.07 33.10
C ILE A 64 -22.66 29.42 31.94
N TYR A 65 -21.87 30.48 32.07
CA TYR A 65 -20.90 30.88 31.05
C TYR A 65 -19.82 29.81 30.84
N ALA A 66 -19.32 29.19 31.92
CA ALA A 66 -18.36 28.09 31.83
C ALA A 66 -18.97 26.87 31.11
N ILE A 67 -20.22 26.50 31.42
CA ILE A 67 -20.94 25.41 30.71
C ILE A 67 -21.10 25.74 29.23
N TYR A 68 -21.41 27.00 28.89
CA TYR A 68 -21.49 27.45 27.51
C TYR A 68 -20.15 27.30 26.77
N LEU A 69 -19.03 27.68 27.40
CA LEU A 69 -17.70 27.50 26.84
C LEU A 69 -17.32 26.02 26.68
N GLN A 70 -17.56 25.19 27.69
CA GLN A 70 -17.33 23.74 27.63
C GLN A 70 -18.11 23.09 26.49
N ASN A 71 -19.38 23.48 26.30
CA ASN A 71 -20.20 22.98 25.20
C ASN A 71 -19.63 23.38 23.83
N LYS A 72 -19.09 24.60 23.70
CA LYS A 72 -18.44 25.06 22.46
C LYS A 72 -17.17 24.24 22.19
N GLU A 73 -16.37 23.98 23.21
CA GLU A 73 -15.15 23.17 23.09
C GLU A 73 -15.45 21.73 22.66
N ILE A 74 -16.46 21.08 23.27
CA ILE A 74 -16.89 19.73 22.87
C ILE A 74 -17.34 19.69 21.39
N LYS A 75 -18.04 20.73 20.93
CA LYS A 75 -18.44 20.82 19.51
C LYS A 75 -17.22 20.89 18.60
N LEU A 76 -16.26 21.74 18.91
CA LEU A 76 -15.01 21.86 18.15
C LEU A 76 -14.19 20.56 18.16
N GLN A 77 -14.09 19.89 19.32
CA GLN A 77 -13.42 18.58 19.41
C GLN A 77 -14.12 17.51 18.56
N LYS A 78 -15.45 17.49 18.52
CA LYS A 78 -16.20 16.58 17.64
C LYS A 78 -15.96 16.88 16.17
N GLU A 79 -15.93 18.15 15.78
CA GLU A 79 -15.61 18.57 14.42
C GLU A 79 -14.18 18.16 14.01
N GLU A 80 -13.21 18.34 14.91
CA GLU A 80 -11.82 17.92 14.69
C GLU A 80 -11.72 16.39 14.54
N LEU A 81 -12.35 15.63 15.43
CA LEU A 81 -12.40 14.16 15.34
C LEU A 81 -13.03 13.68 14.03
N ASN A 82 -14.10 14.33 13.57
CA ASN A 82 -14.71 14.00 12.28
C ASN A 82 -13.74 14.26 11.12
N LYS A 83 -13.06 15.41 11.10
CA LYS A 83 -12.03 15.70 10.09
C LYS A 83 -10.88 14.70 10.13
N THR A 84 -10.41 14.31 11.32
CA THR A 84 -9.36 13.28 11.47
C THR A 84 -9.81 11.94 10.91
N ARG A 85 -11.08 11.55 11.13
CA ARG A 85 -11.64 10.32 10.55
C ARG A 85 -11.69 10.39 9.02
N GLU A 86 -12.17 11.49 8.45
CA GLU A 86 -12.20 11.69 7.00
C GLU A 86 -10.79 11.58 6.38
N ILE A 87 -9.79 12.18 7.01
CA ILE A 87 -8.39 12.08 6.57
C ILE A 87 -7.89 10.65 6.66
N ALA A 88 -8.17 9.94 7.75
CA ALA A 88 -7.76 8.54 7.93
C ALA A 88 -8.38 7.61 6.89
N GLU A 89 -9.67 7.77 6.59
CA GLU A 89 -10.37 7.02 5.54
C GLU A 89 -9.78 7.31 4.14
N ALA A 90 -9.49 8.58 3.84
CA ALA A 90 -8.84 8.96 2.59
C ALA A 90 -7.42 8.37 2.49
N GLN A 91 -6.66 8.37 3.58
CA GLN A 91 -5.32 7.79 3.65
C GLN A 91 -5.37 6.27 3.47
N GLU A 92 -6.31 5.57 4.10
CA GLU A 92 -6.48 4.14 3.92
C GLU A 92 -6.76 3.80 2.46
N LYS A 93 -7.67 4.52 1.82
CA LYS A 93 -7.97 4.35 0.40
C LYS A 93 -6.75 4.59 -0.49
N ALA A 94 -5.98 5.65 -0.21
CA ALA A 94 -4.75 5.94 -0.94
C ALA A 94 -3.71 4.83 -0.77
N LEU A 95 -3.51 4.33 0.45
CA LEU A 95 -2.58 3.23 0.74
C LEU A 95 -2.99 1.93 0.05
N ARG A 96 -4.28 1.60 0.02
CA ARG A 96 -4.78 0.42 -0.71
C ARG A 96 -4.49 0.54 -2.22
N SER A 97 -4.81 1.67 -2.83
CA SER A 97 -4.51 1.93 -4.25
C SER A 97 -3.01 1.90 -4.55
N GLN A 98 -2.18 2.39 -3.62
CA GLN A 98 -0.73 2.35 -3.73
C GLN A 98 -0.21 0.91 -3.66
N ALA A 99 -0.72 0.10 -2.74
CA ALA A 99 -0.34 -1.31 -2.62
C ALA A 99 -0.69 -2.10 -3.90
N GLU A 100 -1.88 -1.88 -4.46
CA GLU A 100 -2.28 -2.49 -5.74
C GLU A 100 -1.33 -2.08 -6.89
N SER A 101 -0.99 -0.79 -6.99
CA SER A 101 -0.06 -0.28 -7.99
C SER A 101 1.35 -0.84 -7.81
N GLN A 102 1.79 -0.99 -6.56
CA GLN A 102 3.10 -1.54 -6.21
C GLN A 102 3.20 -3.03 -6.56
N ASN A 103 2.17 -3.81 -6.28
CA ASN A 103 2.12 -5.23 -6.67
C ASN A 103 2.26 -5.39 -8.19
N LEU A 104 1.48 -4.60 -8.96
CA LEU A 104 1.60 -4.59 -10.41
C LEU A 104 3.01 -4.17 -10.88
N SER A 105 3.63 -3.20 -10.20
CA SER A 105 4.99 -2.76 -10.50
C SER A 105 6.04 -3.86 -10.24
N VAL A 106 5.91 -4.60 -9.14
CA VAL A 106 6.79 -5.75 -8.82
C VAL A 106 6.66 -6.83 -9.88
N PHE A 107 5.44 -7.16 -10.29
CA PHE A 107 5.20 -8.08 -11.40
C PHE A 107 5.85 -7.57 -12.71
N GLN A 108 5.61 -6.32 -13.09
CA GLN A 108 6.18 -5.73 -14.32
C GLN A 108 7.71 -5.73 -14.31
N SER A 109 8.32 -5.47 -13.15
CA SER A 109 9.76 -5.55 -12.98
C SER A 109 10.25 -6.99 -13.16
N SER A 110 9.59 -7.97 -12.53
CA SER A 110 9.95 -9.38 -12.63
C SER A 110 9.82 -9.90 -14.08
N PHE A 111 8.72 -9.58 -14.75
CA PHE A 111 8.48 -9.88 -16.15
C PHE A 111 9.58 -9.29 -17.06
N THR A 112 9.91 -8.01 -16.87
CA THR A 112 10.97 -7.34 -17.65
C THR A 112 12.34 -7.95 -17.38
N GLN A 113 12.68 -8.24 -16.13
CA GLN A 113 13.94 -8.92 -15.77
C GLN A 113 14.05 -10.30 -16.42
N MET A 114 12.96 -11.07 -16.49
CA MET A 114 12.97 -12.36 -17.18
C MET A 114 13.14 -12.20 -18.69
N LEU A 115 12.55 -11.18 -19.32
CA LEU A 115 12.82 -10.86 -20.73
C LEU A 115 14.30 -10.49 -20.94
N GLU A 116 14.88 -9.68 -20.07
CA GLU A 116 16.32 -9.37 -20.14
C GLU A 116 17.19 -10.61 -20.00
N ILE A 117 16.85 -11.53 -19.08
CA ILE A 117 17.55 -12.81 -18.94
C ILE A 117 17.45 -13.62 -20.24
N HIS A 118 16.29 -13.62 -20.92
CA HIS A 118 16.15 -14.28 -22.21
C HIS A 118 17.15 -13.72 -23.25
N PHE A 119 17.26 -12.40 -23.36
CA PHE A 119 18.21 -11.76 -24.26
C PHE A 119 19.66 -12.01 -23.85
N ARG A 120 19.99 -12.01 -22.55
CA ARG A 120 21.35 -12.36 -22.08
C ARG A 120 21.71 -13.82 -22.38
N LEU A 121 20.76 -14.75 -22.27
CA LEU A 121 20.97 -16.13 -22.69
C LEU A 121 21.23 -16.22 -24.20
N MET A 122 20.53 -15.42 -25.00
CA MET A 122 20.76 -15.31 -26.44
C MET A 122 22.11 -14.68 -26.75
N ASP A 123 22.53 -13.67 -26.01
CA ASP A 123 23.84 -13.03 -26.18
C ASP A 123 24.99 -13.95 -25.76
N SER A 124 24.74 -14.93 -24.88
CA SER A 124 25.75 -15.92 -24.49
C SER A 124 26.27 -16.82 -25.62
N TYR A 125 25.66 -16.74 -26.82
CA TYR A 125 26.16 -17.42 -28.02
C TYR A 125 27.16 -16.59 -28.81
N SER A 126 27.35 -15.30 -28.50
CA SER A 126 28.21 -14.39 -29.27
C SER A 126 29.66 -14.88 -29.38
N ASP A 127 30.31 -14.56 -30.48
CA ASP A 127 31.76 -14.69 -30.64
C ASP A 127 32.34 -13.47 -31.37
N ASP A 128 33.61 -13.56 -31.79
CA ASP A 128 34.33 -12.48 -32.46
C ASP A 128 33.73 -12.10 -33.83
N GLN A 129 32.90 -12.97 -34.44
CA GLN A 129 32.35 -12.77 -35.78
C GLN A 129 30.87 -12.43 -35.76
N GLU A 130 30.10 -13.00 -34.83
CA GLU A 130 28.65 -12.90 -34.84
C GLU A 130 28.08 -12.56 -33.46
N THR A 131 27.05 -11.71 -33.46
CA THR A 131 26.25 -11.46 -32.26
C THR A 131 25.56 -12.73 -31.78
N GLY A 132 25.25 -12.81 -30.49
CA GLY A 132 24.57 -13.97 -29.95
C GLY A 132 23.19 -14.20 -30.57
N SER A 133 22.45 -13.13 -30.87
CA SER A 133 21.19 -13.19 -31.62
C SER A 133 21.33 -13.82 -33.02
N GLN A 134 22.39 -13.48 -33.77
CA GLN A 134 22.63 -14.09 -35.08
C GLN A 134 22.87 -15.60 -34.96
N ARG A 135 23.76 -16.01 -34.05
CA ARG A 135 24.10 -17.42 -33.83
C ARG A 135 22.94 -18.24 -33.29
N PHE A 136 22.19 -17.66 -32.37
CA PHE A 136 20.98 -18.26 -31.84
C PHE A 136 19.95 -18.49 -32.95
N ASN A 137 19.67 -17.49 -33.78
CA ASN A 137 18.76 -17.63 -34.91
C ASN A 137 19.25 -18.65 -35.94
N GLN A 138 20.54 -18.68 -36.29
CA GLN A 138 21.09 -19.70 -37.20
C GLN A 138 20.87 -21.12 -36.67
N ARG A 139 21.08 -21.35 -35.38
CA ARG A 139 20.82 -22.65 -34.75
C ARG A 139 19.35 -23.03 -34.79
N LEU A 140 18.45 -22.07 -34.57
CA LEU A 140 17.01 -22.28 -34.73
C LEU A 140 16.64 -22.64 -36.16
N ILE A 141 17.21 -21.93 -37.16
CA ILE A 141 16.99 -22.20 -38.58
C ILE A 141 17.41 -23.63 -38.93
N MET A 142 18.63 -24.03 -38.51
CA MET A 142 19.13 -25.39 -38.75
C MET A 142 18.19 -26.44 -38.13
N ALA A 143 17.74 -26.24 -36.89
CA ALA A 143 16.82 -27.17 -36.23
C ALA A 143 15.44 -27.19 -36.91
N CYS A 144 14.93 -26.03 -37.30
CA CYS A 144 13.60 -25.90 -37.93
C CYS A 144 13.56 -26.50 -39.33
N ASN A 145 14.69 -26.54 -40.04
CA ASN A 145 14.82 -27.14 -41.37
C ASN A 145 15.08 -28.65 -41.34
N GLU A 146 15.30 -29.24 -40.16
CA GLU A 146 15.47 -30.68 -40.02
C GLU A 146 14.18 -31.43 -40.39
N ASP A 147 14.34 -32.61 -41.00
CA ASP A 147 13.22 -33.50 -41.33
C ASP A 147 12.44 -33.82 -40.05
N PRO A 148 11.10 -33.71 -40.05
CA PRO A 148 10.27 -34.02 -38.89
C PRO A 148 10.57 -35.38 -38.24
N LYS A 149 10.99 -36.38 -39.03
CA LYS A 149 11.37 -37.72 -38.55
C LYS A 149 12.63 -37.70 -37.68
N TYR A 150 13.58 -36.81 -37.94
CA TYR A 150 14.86 -36.72 -37.22
C TYR A 150 14.93 -35.53 -36.27
N PHE A 151 13.90 -34.67 -36.23
CA PHE A 151 13.88 -33.46 -35.43
C PHE A 151 14.12 -33.71 -33.93
N GLU A 152 13.43 -34.68 -33.32
CA GLU A 152 13.64 -35.01 -31.90
C GLU A 152 15.09 -35.45 -31.62
N GLU A 153 15.64 -36.31 -32.48
CA GLU A 153 17.04 -36.74 -32.38
C GLU A 153 18.00 -35.56 -32.54
N TYR A 154 17.74 -34.66 -33.49
CA TYR A 154 18.53 -33.45 -33.71
C TYR A 154 18.52 -32.55 -32.47
N VAL A 155 17.34 -32.26 -31.91
CA VAL A 155 17.22 -31.44 -30.69
C VAL A 155 17.98 -32.08 -29.53
N LEU A 156 17.84 -33.38 -29.32
CA LEU A 156 18.46 -34.06 -28.17
C LEU A 156 19.97 -34.27 -28.33
N LYS A 157 20.49 -34.47 -29.55
CA LYS A 157 21.90 -34.81 -29.79
C LYS A 157 22.75 -33.67 -30.36
N LYS A 158 22.15 -32.69 -31.04
CA LYS A 158 22.88 -31.63 -31.76
C LYS A 158 22.68 -30.25 -31.17
N MET A 159 21.55 -29.97 -30.52
CA MET A 159 21.41 -28.73 -29.76
C MET A 159 22.14 -28.82 -28.42
N ASP A 160 22.79 -27.73 -28.03
CA ASP A 160 23.42 -27.66 -26.72
C ASP A 160 22.37 -27.45 -25.61
N ALA A 161 22.76 -27.74 -24.37
CA ALA A 161 21.88 -27.61 -23.21
C ALA A 161 21.40 -26.17 -22.97
N ARG A 162 22.11 -25.13 -23.46
CA ARG A 162 21.65 -23.75 -23.33
C ARG A 162 20.40 -23.55 -24.19
N MET A 163 20.44 -24.07 -25.42
CA MET A 163 19.35 -23.95 -26.39
C MET A 163 18.06 -24.55 -25.86
N ILE A 164 18.20 -25.74 -25.28
CA ILE A 164 17.11 -26.49 -24.71
C ILE A 164 16.45 -25.75 -23.53
N ARG A 165 17.23 -24.99 -22.74
CA ARG A 165 16.72 -24.19 -21.61
C ARG A 165 15.88 -22.98 -21.99
N HIS A 166 15.96 -22.47 -23.22
CA HIS A 166 15.16 -21.29 -23.60
C HIS A 166 13.66 -21.55 -23.53
N LEU A 167 13.19 -22.76 -23.88
CA LEU A 167 11.78 -23.12 -23.80
C LEU A 167 11.28 -23.19 -22.35
N PHE A 168 12.09 -23.72 -21.44
CA PHE A 168 11.78 -23.67 -20.00
C PHE A 168 11.73 -22.23 -19.49
N HIS A 169 12.67 -21.39 -19.90
CA HIS A 169 12.66 -19.99 -19.51
C HIS A 169 11.41 -19.25 -19.99
N ILE A 170 11.00 -19.48 -21.25
CA ILE A 170 9.76 -18.94 -21.81
C ILE A 170 8.54 -19.47 -21.06
N SER A 171 8.51 -20.77 -20.76
CA SER A 171 7.46 -21.37 -19.92
C SER A 171 7.37 -20.70 -18.56
N ASN A 172 8.49 -20.43 -17.90
CA ASN A 172 8.50 -19.76 -16.59
C ASN A 172 7.97 -18.32 -16.68
N ILE A 173 8.24 -17.60 -17.78
CA ILE A 173 7.65 -16.27 -18.00
C ILE A 173 6.13 -16.37 -18.14
N ILE A 174 5.64 -17.38 -18.86
CA ILE A 174 4.21 -17.63 -19.02
C ILE A 174 3.59 -18.00 -17.67
N GLU A 175 4.23 -18.89 -16.91
CA GLU A 175 3.79 -19.26 -15.57
C GLU A 175 3.68 -18.05 -14.64
N LEU A 176 4.68 -17.15 -14.66
CA LEU A 176 4.62 -15.89 -13.91
C LEU A 176 3.38 -15.05 -14.28
N ILE A 177 3.05 -14.96 -15.57
CA ILE A 177 1.85 -14.25 -16.05
C ILE A 177 0.57 -14.92 -15.56
N LEU A 178 0.50 -16.25 -15.63
CA LEU A 178 -0.68 -17.02 -15.21
C LEU A 178 -0.91 -16.93 -13.69
N LEU A 179 0.17 -16.97 -12.91
CA LEU A 179 0.12 -16.83 -11.45
C LEU A 179 -0.31 -15.43 -11.00
N GLU A 180 0.13 -14.38 -11.70
CA GLU A 180 -0.25 -13.01 -11.36
C GLU A 180 -1.72 -12.71 -11.71
N PHE A 181 -2.22 -13.30 -12.80
CA PHE A 181 -3.54 -12.98 -13.35
C PHE A 181 -4.44 -14.22 -13.46
N PRO A 182 -4.69 -15.00 -12.40
CA PRO A 182 -5.36 -16.30 -12.49
C PRO A 182 -6.78 -16.23 -13.05
N GLU A 183 -7.50 -15.13 -12.80
CA GLU A 183 -8.88 -14.91 -13.24
C GLU A 183 -9.03 -13.80 -14.28
N ASP A 184 -7.93 -13.30 -14.86
CA ASP A 184 -7.94 -12.22 -15.85
C ASP A 184 -7.31 -12.67 -17.18
N PRO A 185 -8.04 -13.48 -17.99
CA PRO A 185 -7.54 -13.99 -19.27
C PRO A 185 -7.23 -12.87 -20.28
N LYS A 186 -7.82 -11.68 -20.10
CA LYS A 186 -7.53 -10.53 -20.94
C LYS A 186 -6.13 -9.98 -20.63
N LYS A 187 -5.77 -9.79 -19.36
CA LYS A 187 -4.41 -9.38 -18.98
C LYS A 187 -3.38 -10.45 -19.33
N GLN A 188 -3.69 -11.73 -19.09
CA GLN A 188 -2.82 -12.83 -19.52
C GLN A 188 -2.49 -12.71 -21.01
N ARG A 189 -3.51 -12.59 -21.88
CA ARG A 189 -3.33 -12.42 -23.33
C ARG A 189 -2.48 -11.19 -23.68
N ILE A 190 -2.67 -10.06 -23.01
CA ILE A 190 -1.90 -8.84 -23.27
C ILE A 190 -0.40 -9.07 -22.99
N TYR A 191 -0.06 -9.64 -21.84
CA TYR A 191 1.34 -9.88 -21.48
C TYR A 191 1.98 -11.00 -22.29
N ILE A 192 1.23 -12.06 -22.60
CA ILE A 192 1.70 -13.11 -23.51
C ILE A 192 1.95 -12.54 -24.91
N SER A 193 1.06 -11.71 -25.43
CA SER A 193 1.26 -11.04 -26.72
C SER A 193 2.51 -10.16 -26.74
N ARG A 194 2.79 -9.44 -25.64
CA ARG A 194 4.04 -8.67 -25.50
C ARG A 194 5.28 -9.56 -25.49
N LEU A 195 5.24 -10.68 -24.75
CA LEU A 195 6.30 -11.69 -24.77
C LEU A 195 6.52 -12.18 -26.22
N VAL A 196 5.46 -12.62 -26.90
CA VAL A 196 5.53 -13.11 -28.28
C VAL A 196 6.11 -12.05 -29.23
N GLY A 197 5.69 -10.80 -29.09
CA GLY A 197 6.24 -9.69 -29.87
C GLY A 197 7.73 -9.41 -29.65
N CYS A 198 8.32 -9.91 -28.56
CA CYS A 198 9.75 -9.84 -28.30
C CYS A 198 10.54 -11.06 -28.81
N LEU A 199 9.86 -12.15 -29.21
CA LEU A 199 10.51 -13.37 -29.67
C LEU A 199 10.73 -13.36 -31.19
N ALA A 200 11.90 -13.84 -31.61
CA ALA A 200 12.20 -13.98 -33.04
C ALA A 200 11.29 -15.03 -33.71
N TYR A 201 10.97 -14.83 -34.99
CA TYR A 201 10.11 -15.72 -35.77
C TYR A 201 10.54 -17.20 -35.68
N TYR A 202 11.83 -17.50 -35.92
CA TYR A 202 12.32 -18.87 -35.88
C TYR A 202 12.27 -19.50 -34.48
N LEU A 203 12.24 -18.69 -33.42
CA LEU A 203 12.04 -19.19 -32.07
C LEU A 203 10.59 -19.60 -31.86
N LEU A 204 9.63 -18.80 -32.34
CA LEU A 204 8.22 -19.14 -32.31
C LEU A 204 7.95 -20.43 -33.09
N PHE A 205 8.51 -20.55 -34.30
CA PHE A 205 8.39 -21.76 -35.11
C PHE A 205 9.05 -22.99 -34.44
N PHE A 206 10.22 -22.80 -33.84
CA PHE A 206 10.87 -23.86 -33.06
C PHE A 206 10.01 -24.32 -31.88
N ILE A 207 9.35 -23.40 -31.15
CA ILE A 207 8.44 -23.77 -30.06
C ILE A 207 7.28 -24.63 -30.58
N LEU A 208 6.68 -24.27 -31.72
CA LEU A 208 5.60 -25.06 -32.33
C LEU A 208 6.03 -26.49 -32.66
N LYS A 209 7.23 -26.67 -33.23
CA LYS A 209 7.79 -28.01 -33.51
C LYS A 209 8.21 -28.77 -32.25
N ALA A 210 8.78 -28.07 -31.27
CA ALA A 210 9.41 -28.69 -30.10
C ALA A 210 8.47 -28.96 -28.94
N LYS A 211 7.35 -28.23 -28.79
CA LYS A 211 6.45 -28.37 -27.62
C LYS A 211 5.91 -29.78 -27.40
N ASP A 212 5.83 -30.58 -28.46
CA ASP A 212 5.31 -31.94 -28.44
C ASP A 212 6.39 -33.01 -28.17
N LEU A 213 7.67 -32.62 -28.07
CA LEU A 213 8.74 -33.53 -27.67
C LEU A 213 8.55 -33.99 -26.22
N GLY A 214 8.84 -35.27 -25.94
CA GLY A 214 8.63 -35.86 -24.62
C GLY A 214 9.37 -35.12 -23.50
N TYR A 215 10.51 -34.52 -23.83
CA TYR A 215 11.31 -33.70 -22.92
C TYR A 215 10.61 -32.42 -22.43
N TYR A 216 9.70 -31.85 -23.22
CA TYR A 216 8.97 -30.62 -22.90
C TYR A 216 7.53 -30.87 -22.41
N LYS A 217 7.16 -32.12 -22.14
CA LYS A 217 5.83 -32.54 -21.67
C LYS A 217 5.31 -31.66 -20.54
N ASP A 218 6.13 -31.39 -19.52
CA ASP A 218 5.70 -30.70 -18.31
C ASP A 218 5.48 -29.19 -18.52
N ILE A 219 6.09 -28.61 -19.56
CA ILE A 219 5.93 -27.20 -19.92
C ILE A 219 5.04 -26.98 -21.14
N LYS A 220 4.56 -28.05 -21.78
CA LYS A 220 3.77 -27.98 -23.01
C LYS A 220 2.55 -27.07 -22.85
N SER A 221 1.78 -27.23 -21.77
CA SER A 221 0.59 -26.40 -21.52
C SER A 221 0.94 -24.92 -21.49
N ASN A 222 2.04 -24.56 -20.83
CA ASN A 222 2.52 -23.17 -20.79
C ASN A 222 2.89 -22.70 -22.20
N LEU A 223 3.65 -23.49 -22.96
CA LEU A 223 4.04 -23.16 -24.32
C LEU A 223 2.84 -23.04 -25.27
N GLU A 224 1.70 -23.67 -25.01
CA GLU A 224 0.51 -23.53 -25.87
C GLU A 224 -0.21 -22.18 -25.70
N HIS A 225 0.02 -21.46 -24.60
CA HIS A 225 -0.57 -20.14 -24.37
C HIS A 225 -0.10 -19.07 -25.36
N ILE A 226 1.05 -19.25 -26.03
CA ILE A 226 1.57 -18.29 -27.00
C ILE A 226 0.91 -18.42 -28.38
N ILE A 227 0.31 -19.58 -28.69
CA ILE A 227 -0.24 -19.91 -30.01
C ILE A 227 -1.29 -18.87 -30.47
N PRO A 228 -2.25 -18.44 -29.63
CA PRO A 228 -3.23 -17.43 -30.03
C PRO A 228 -2.62 -16.06 -30.34
N SER A 229 -1.38 -15.80 -29.93
CA SER A 229 -0.65 -14.55 -30.14
C SER A 229 0.33 -14.61 -31.30
N MET A 230 0.50 -15.77 -31.93
CA MET A 230 1.45 -15.98 -33.03
C MET A 230 0.95 -15.49 -34.40
N GLY A 231 -0.37 -15.34 -34.60
CA GLY A 231 -0.95 -15.04 -35.92
C GLY A 231 -0.86 -16.23 -36.88
N ASP A 232 -0.97 -16.00 -38.20
CA ASP A 232 -0.91 -17.03 -39.25
C ASP A 232 0.54 -17.51 -39.53
N LEU A 233 1.24 -17.99 -38.50
CA LEU A 233 2.54 -18.66 -38.69
C LEU A 233 2.41 -19.97 -39.50
N GLU A 234 1.22 -20.57 -39.54
CA GLU A 234 0.94 -21.80 -40.32
C GLU A 234 1.08 -21.59 -41.84
N ASP A 235 0.86 -20.38 -42.36
CA ASP A 235 0.93 -20.12 -43.80
C ASP A 235 2.37 -19.94 -44.33
N PHE A 236 3.33 -19.63 -43.47
CA PHE A 236 4.72 -19.37 -43.89
C PHE A 236 5.59 -20.64 -43.96
N GLY A 237 5.20 -21.71 -43.25
CA GLY A 237 5.78 -23.05 -43.43
C GLY A 237 5.51 -23.67 -44.82
N ARG A 238 4.69 -23.01 -45.65
CA ARG A 238 4.48 -23.34 -47.07
C ARG A 238 5.35 -22.52 -48.02
N ILE A 239 6.07 -21.50 -47.54
CA ILE A 239 6.83 -20.54 -48.36
C ILE A 239 8.33 -20.91 -48.46
N TYR A 240 8.81 -21.86 -47.65
CA TYR A 240 10.18 -22.40 -47.72
C TYR A 240 10.20 -23.91 -47.61
#